data_AF-A0A0Q5W6B2-F1
#
_entry.id   AF-A0A0Q5W6B2-F1
#
_cell.length_a   1.000
_cell.length_b   1.000
_cell.length_c   1.000
_cell.angle_alpha   90.00
_cell.angle_beta   90.00
_cell.angle_gamma   90.00
#
_symmetry.space_group_name_H-M   'P 1'
#
loop_
_entity.id
_entity.type
_entity.pdbx_description
1 polymer ?
#
loop_
_entity_poly.entity_id
_entity_poly.type
_entity_poly.pdbx_seq_one_letter_code
_entity_poly.pdbx_strand_id
1 'polypeptide(L)'
;MDFLELQDRLRAVGSDPHLAWSPRHDGLPATRHCRGAWNLLEHQGRLLVTVRELGRPPQYPPDTTGPEPVEVADEAEGCALLWELVTRESPPGTHRLVGPPPDLLTRFADICGAPPRPPLFGNPFLATRRDESWWVAEVGGAVELRARNSRPEVATAVRVPVPSVADAHRLLLLELASGDRHRWFGAPRLGLPEGLSREQQLARVSGVPLDVLATALLSERGDGVLDVLAEGIALHLLTPDLVRVVEECTGSPAGRYGDGRSAQLGGNGSRGPSWTLREEGGSFELLRTEERSNTARTVARSAWLAEVQARLLTEVGFAGRPARTGSAGRYLSSPGGCVATPSVLAGVPVLWAQREPSVAPEDCGWRFFSAADTGELGAEDAVVVDVNTVVHLSPAVLAVYPLPVGADVQLVQLAGRAHWYDNRTGRPVDVRG
;
A
#
# COMPACT_ATOMS: atom_id res chain seq x y z
N MET A 1 -3.84 -32.86 -30.59
CA MET A 1 -4.25 -31.61 -29.94
C MET A 1 -3.39 -31.32 -28.73
N ASP A 2 -2.52 -30.31 -28.83
CA ASP A 2 -1.77 -29.85 -27.68
C ASP A 2 -2.60 -28.89 -26.80
N PHE A 3 -2.05 -28.53 -25.64
CA PHE A 3 -2.67 -27.58 -24.71
C PHE A 3 -3.07 -26.25 -25.36
N LEU A 4 -2.27 -25.72 -26.30
CA LEU A 4 -2.54 -24.45 -26.95
C LEU A 4 -3.73 -24.56 -27.91
N GLU A 5 -3.79 -25.64 -28.68
CA GLU A 5 -4.92 -25.91 -29.58
C GLU A 5 -6.24 -26.12 -28.81
N LEU A 6 -6.22 -26.82 -27.67
CA LEU A 6 -7.40 -26.98 -26.80
C LEU A 6 -7.91 -25.62 -26.30
N GLN A 7 -7.00 -24.74 -25.91
CA GLN A 7 -7.36 -23.39 -25.47
C GLN A 7 -7.90 -22.51 -26.60
N ASP A 8 -7.33 -22.62 -27.80
CA ASP A 8 -7.82 -21.90 -28.97
C ASP A 8 -9.26 -22.31 -29.31
N ARG A 9 -9.58 -23.61 -29.19
CA ARG A 9 -10.96 -24.11 -29.38
C ARG A 9 -11.91 -23.68 -28.27
N LEU A 10 -11.47 -23.68 -27.00
CA LEU A 10 -12.25 -23.11 -25.89
C LEU A 10 -12.60 -21.64 -26.15
N ARG A 11 -11.64 -20.86 -26.66
CA ARG A 11 -11.85 -19.45 -27.04
C ARG A 11 -12.80 -19.28 -28.21
N ALA A 12 -12.70 -20.12 -29.25
CA ALA A 12 -13.57 -20.05 -30.42
C ALA A 12 -15.06 -20.17 -30.06
N VAL A 13 -15.37 -20.83 -28.93
CA VAL A 13 -16.75 -20.95 -28.41
C VAL A 13 -17.02 -20.04 -27.20
N GLY A 14 -16.11 -19.12 -26.90
CA GLY A 14 -16.27 -18.11 -25.85
C GLY A 14 -16.10 -18.59 -24.42
N SER A 15 -15.49 -19.77 -24.20
CA SER A 15 -15.20 -20.34 -22.88
C SER A 15 -13.84 -19.89 -22.33
N ASP A 16 -13.66 -19.94 -21.00
CA ASP A 16 -12.40 -19.63 -20.31
C ASP A 16 -11.31 -20.68 -20.65
N PRO A 17 -10.17 -20.29 -21.26
CA PRO A 17 -9.10 -21.21 -21.62
C PRO A 17 -8.34 -21.79 -20.41
N HIS A 18 -8.56 -21.27 -19.19
CA HIS A 18 -8.07 -21.90 -17.96
C HIS A 18 -8.88 -23.10 -17.50
N LEU A 19 -10.01 -23.42 -18.14
CA LEU A 19 -10.72 -24.66 -17.84
C LEU A 19 -9.90 -25.91 -18.24
N ALA A 20 -8.97 -25.77 -19.19
CA ALA A 20 -7.97 -26.79 -19.52
C ALA A 20 -6.95 -27.03 -18.39
N TRP A 21 -6.99 -26.22 -17.33
CA TRP A 21 -6.08 -26.29 -16.19
C TRP A 21 -6.83 -26.85 -14.98
N SER A 22 -6.25 -27.86 -14.29
CA SER A 22 -6.94 -28.57 -13.19
C SER A 22 -6.50 -28.06 -11.81
N PRO A 23 -7.40 -27.44 -11.01
CA PRO A 23 -7.08 -26.95 -9.67
C PRO A 23 -6.76 -28.04 -8.66
N ARG A 24 -7.18 -29.29 -8.93
CA ARG A 24 -7.03 -30.42 -8.01
C ARG A 24 -5.57 -30.84 -7.79
N HIS A 25 -4.63 -30.34 -8.59
CA HIS A 25 -3.23 -30.75 -8.57
C HIS A 25 -2.25 -29.70 -8.03
N ASP A 26 -2.75 -28.58 -7.49
CA ASP A 26 -1.90 -27.54 -6.89
C ASP A 26 -1.43 -27.87 -5.45
N GLY A 27 -2.02 -28.85 -4.79
CA GLY A 27 -1.74 -29.21 -3.38
C GLY A 27 -0.62 -30.24 -3.15
N LEU A 28 0.19 -30.58 -4.15
CA LEU A 28 1.26 -31.59 -4.00
C LEU A 28 2.53 -30.99 -3.34
N PRO A 29 3.32 -31.77 -2.57
CA PRO A 29 4.40 -31.26 -1.73
C PRO A 29 5.53 -30.53 -2.49
N ALA A 30 6.04 -29.47 -1.86
CA ALA A 30 6.90 -28.38 -2.36
C ALA A 30 8.23 -28.71 -3.06
N THR A 31 8.56 -29.98 -3.35
CA THR A 31 9.84 -30.32 -4.00
C THR A 31 9.77 -30.46 -5.52
N ARG A 32 8.57 -30.41 -6.13
CA ARG A 32 8.39 -30.44 -7.60
C ARG A 32 7.27 -29.49 -8.02
N HIS A 33 7.53 -28.71 -9.06
CA HIS A 33 6.65 -27.66 -9.57
C HIS A 33 5.41 -28.23 -10.28
N CYS A 34 4.37 -28.64 -9.55
CA CYS A 34 3.19 -29.19 -10.20
C CYS A 34 2.29 -28.09 -10.80
N ARG A 35 2.42 -27.89 -12.11
CA ARG A 35 1.55 -27.05 -12.96
C ARG A 35 0.70 -27.96 -13.87
N GLY A 36 -0.31 -28.66 -13.35
CA GLY A 36 -1.09 -29.62 -14.13
C GLY A 36 -2.04 -29.00 -15.17
N ALA A 37 -1.84 -29.28 -16.46
CA ALA A 37 -2.78 -28.98 -17.53
C ALA A 37 -3.28 -30.25 -18.21
N TRP A 38 -4.59 -30.35 -18.45
CA TRP A 38 -5.17 -31.40 -19.27
C TRP A 38 -4.57 -31.33 -20.68
N ASN A 39 -4.10 -32.47 -21.17
CA ASN A 39 -3.49 -32.63 -22.49
C ASN A 39 -3.92 -33.95 -23.11
N LEU A 40 -4.00 -33.96 -24.44
CA LEU A 40 -4.02 -35.17 -25.25
C LEU A 40 -2.59 -35.40 -25.76
N LEU A 41 -1.99 -36.53 -25.40
CA LEU A 41 -0.63 -36.87 -25.80
C LEU A 41 -0.58 -38.21 -26.50
N GLU A 42 0.37 -38.36 -27.42
CA GLU A 42 0.71 -39.65 -28.00
C GLU A 42 1.89 -40.26 -27.24
N HIS A 43 1.72 -41.45 -26.67
CA HIS A 43 2.77 -42.20 -26.00
C HIS A 43 2.79 -43.63 -26.50
N GLN A 44 3.89 -44.04 -27.13
CA GLN A 44 4.07 -45.40 -27.66
C GLN A 44 2.96 -45.83 -28.64
N GLY A 45 2.50 -44.91 -29.49
CA GLY A 45 1.42 -45.16 -30.46
C GLY A 45 0.02 -45.22 -29.86
N ARG A 46 -0.15 -44.82 -28.60
CA ARG A 46 -1.44 -44.70 -27.91
C ARG A 46 -1.73 -43.25 -27.61
N LEU A 47 -2.99 -42.83 -27.73
CA LEU A 47 -3.42 -41.49 -27.35
C LEU A 47 -3.93 -41.53 -25.90
N LEU A 48 -3.42 -40.62 -25.08
CA LEU A 48 -3.75 -40.53 -23.65
C LEU A 48 -4.24 -39.12 -23.31
N VAL A 49 -5.36 -39.03 -22.62
CA VAL A 49 -5.80 -37.81 -21.93
C VAL A 49 -5.26 -37.84 -20.51
N THR A 50 -4.42 -36.88 -20.15
CA THR A 50 -3.81 -36.80 -18.80
C THR A 50 -3.61 -35.37 -18.33
N VAL A 51 -3.28 -35.21 -17.04
CA VAL A 51 -2.83 -33.95 -16.46
C VAL A 51 -1.30 -33.93 -16.44
N ARG A 52 -0.68 -32.89 -17.01
CA ARG A 52 0.78 -32.79 -17.13
C ARG A 52 1.33 -31.52 -16.54
N GLU A 53 2.51 -31.58 -15.92
CA GLU A 53 3.26 -30.39 -15.48
C GLU A 53 3.69 -29.51 -16.66
N LEU A 54 3.21 -28.26 -16.68
CA LEU A 54 3.64 -27.20 -17.60
C LEU A 54 5.11 -26.86 -17.32
N GLY A 55 6.00 -27.43 -18.14
CA GLY A 55 7.46 -27.26 -18.06
C GLY A 55 8.26 -28.55 -18.24
N ARG A 56 7.60 -29.72 -18.19
CA ARG A 56 8.27 -31.02 -18.36
C ARG A 56 8.34 -31.40 -19.85
N PRO A 57 9.53 -31.69 -20.42
CA PRO A 57 9.66 -32.01 -21.85
C PRO A 57 8.84 -33.24 -22.28
N PRO A 58 8.22 -33.27 -23.48
CA PRO A 58 7.34 -34.34 -23.99
C PRO A 58 7.84 -35.78 -23.78
N GLN A 59 9.15 -36.00 -23.85
CA GLN A 59 9.76 -37.32 -23.73
C GLN A 59 9.70 -37.97 -22.34
N TYR A 60 9.33 -37.21 -21.28
CA TYR A 60 9.23 -37.77 -19.94
C TYR A 60 7.86 -38.42 -19.68
N PRO A 61 7.82 -39.57 -18.97
CA PRO A 61 6.58 -40.28 -18.68
C PRO A 61 5.58 -39.39 -17.90
N PRO A 62 4.27 -39.63 -18.06
CA PRO A 62 3.21 -38.91 -17.35
C PRO A 62 3.43 -38.95 -15.84
N ASP A 63 2.98 -37.91 -15.15
CA ASP A 63 3.23 -37.76 -13.72
C ASP A 63 2.45 -38.82 -12.92
N THR A 64 3.11 -39.53 -12.01
CA THR A 64 2.50 -40.65 -11.25
C THR A 64 1.56 -40.17 -10.14
N THR A 65 1.39 -38.86 -9.98
CA THR A 65 0.60 -38.19 -8.95
C THR A 65 -0.65 -37.50 -9.51
N GLY A 66 -0.90 -37.55 -10.83
CA GLY A 66 -2.12 -37.08 -11.48
C GLY A 66 -3.21 -38.17 -11.58
N PRO A 67 -4.42 -37.86 -12.09
CA PRO A 67 -5.40 -38.88 -12.47
C PRO A 67 -4.76 -39.86 -13.46
N GLU A 68 -5.14 -41.14 -13.36
CA GLU A 68 -4.66 -42.15 -14.30
C GLU A 68 -4.91 -41.68 -15.73
N PRO A 69 -3.88 -41.69 -16.61
CA PRO A 69 -4.07 -41.35 -18.01
C PRO A 69 -5.19 -42.20 -18.62
N VAL A 70 -6.14 -41.55 -19.28
CA VAL A 70 -7.24 -42.25 -19.96
C VAL A 70 -6.82 -42.48 -21.40
N GLU A 71 -6.67 -43.74 -21.79
CA GLU A 71 -6.41 -44.12 -23.18
C GLU A 71 -7.67 -43.90 -24.03
N VAL A 72 -7.50 -43.30 -25.20
CA VAL A 72 -8.57 -43.00 -26.16
C VAL A 72 -8.21 -43.60 -27.52
N ALA A 73 -9.20 -44.05 -28.28
CA ALA A 73 -9.00 -44.75 -29.53
C ALA A 73 -8.48 -43.83 -30.64
N ASP A 74 -8.90 -42.57 -30.65
CA ASP A 74 -8.49 -41.57 -31.62
C ASP A 74 -8.48 -40.15 -31.03
N GLU A 75 -8.01 -39.20 -31.83
CA GLU A 75 -7.92 -37.80 -31.42
C GLU A 75 -9.30 -37.18 -31.16
N ALA A 76 -10.35 -37.59 -31.88
CA ALA A 76 -11.68 -37.04 -31.71
C ALA A 76 -12.28 -37.45 -30.36
N GLU A 77 -12.13 -38.72 -29.95
CA GLU A 77 -12.51 -39.21 -28.63
C GLU A 77 -11.70 -38.50 -27.53
N GLY A 78 -10.39 -38.34 -27.72
CA GLY A 78 -9.53 -37.57 -26.82
C GLY A 78 -9.99 -36.13 -26.62
N CYS A 79 -10.35 -35.46 -27.70
CA CYS A 79 -10.88 -34.09 -27.66
C CYS A 79 -12.25 -34.03 -26.98
N ALA A 80 -13.12 -35.01 -27.23
CA ALA A 80 -14.44 -35.08 -26.61
C ALA A 80 -14.33 -35.31 -25.09
N LEU A 81 -13.43 -36.19 -24.66
CA LEU A 81 -13.16 -36.44 -23.24
C LEU A 81 -12.52 -35.22 -22.56
N LEU A 82 -11.55 -34.57 -23.20
CA LEU A 82 -11.00 -33.30 -22.71
C LEU A 82 -12.10 -32.26 -22.56
N TRP A 83 -12.96 -32.12 -23.56
CA TRP A 83 -14.09 -31.21 -23.52
C TRP A 83 -15.04 -31.55 -22.38
N GLU A 84 -15.41 -32.81 -22.19
CA GLU A 84 -16.25 -33.27 -21.08
C GLU A 84 -15.61 -32.96 -19.72
N LEU A 85 -14.33 -33.26 -19.53
CA LEU A 85 -13.62 -33.00 -18.27
C LEU A 85 -13.58 -31.51 -17.93
N VAL A 86 -13.25 -30.69 -18.91
CA VAL A 86 -13.19 -29.23 -18.84
C VAL A 86 -14.57 -28.63 -18.57
N THR A 87 -15.61 -29.13 -19.24
CA THR A 87 -16.98 -28.63 -19.13
C THR A 87 -17.73 -29.13 -17.91
N ARG A 88 -17.41 -30.32 -17.41
CA ARG A 88 -17.93 -30.84 -16.14
C ARG A 88 -17.44 -30.00 -14.97
N GLU A 89 -16.22 -29.47 -15.05
CA GLU A 89 -15.70 -28.55 -14.04
C GLU A 89 -16.24 -27.12 -14.23
N SER A 90 -16.54 -26.69 -15.46
CA SER A 90 -17.29 -25.45 -15.73
C SER A 90 -17.99 -25.47 -17.09
N PRO A 91 -19.34 -25.53 -17.14
CA PRO A 91 -20.10 -25.71 -18.39
C PRO A 91 -19.84 -24.60 -19.44
N PRO A 92 -19.88 -24.88 -20.74
CA PRO A 92 -19.70 -23.86 -21.78
C PRO A 92 -20.69 -22.70 -21.61
N GLY A 93 -20.23 -21.47 -21.81
CA GLY A 93 -21.04 -20.27 -21.61
C GLY A 93 -21.21 -19.84 -20.15
N THR A 94 -20.67 -20.60 -19.18
CA THR A 94 -20.59 -20.14 -17.78
C THR A 94 -19.43 -19.18 -17.55
N HIS A 95 -18.47 -19.03 -18.46
CA HIS A 95 -17.37 -18.08 -18.32
C HIS A 95 -17.12 -17.39 -19.66
N ARG A 96 -17.51 -16.12 -19.76
CA ARG A 96 -17.17 -15.27 -20.92
C ARG A 96 -16.05 -14.31 -20.54
N LEU A 97 -14.96 -14.34 -21.29
CA LEU A 97 -13.91 -13.33 -21.15
C LEU A 97 -14.44 -11.99 -21.63
N VAL A 98 -14.28 -10.99 -20.77
CA VAL A 98 -14.53 -9.61 -21.15
C VAL A 98 -13.32 -9.13 -21.97
N GLY A 99 -13.57 -8.37 -23.04
CA GLY A 99 -12.57 -7.97 -24.03
C GLY A 99 -11.31 -7.28 -23.47
N PRO A 100 -10.37 -6.87 -24.34
CA PRO A 100 -9.08 -6.33 -23.89
C PRO A 100 -9.24 -5.15 -22.92
N PRO A 101 -8.31 -4.99 -21.96
CA PRO A 101 -8.33 -3.86 -21.04
C PRO A 101 -8.30 -2.54 -21.82
N PRO A 102 -8.93 -1.47 -21.30
CA PRO A 102 -8.70 -0.13 -21.83
C PRO A 102 -7.20 0.20 -21.82
N ASP A 103 -6.70 0.91 -22.84
CA ASP A 103 -5.29 1.31 -22.97
C ASP A 103 -4.70 1.92 -21.69
N LEU A 104 -5.52 2.67 -20.96
CA LEU A 104 -5.14 3.30 -19.71
C LEU A 104 -4.80 2.28 -18.61
N LEU A 105 -5.60 1.21 -18.49
CA LEU A 105 -5.36 0.15 -17.52
C LEU A 105 -4.10 -0.62 -17.87
N THR A 106 -3.86 -0.89 -19.15
CA THR A 106 -2.61 -1.47 -19.65
C THR A 106 -1.40 -0.62 -19.26
N ARG A 107 -1.41 0.67 -19.58
CA ARG A 107 -0.32 1.59 -19.20
C ARG A 107 -0.13 1.67 -17.69
N PHE A 108 -1.24 1.69 -16.92
CA PHE A 108 -1.16 1.71 -15.47
C PHE A 108 -0.50 0.44 -14.91
N ALA A 109 -0.89 -0.71 -15.44
CA ALA A 109 -0.32 -2.00 -15.09
C ALA A 109 1.18 -2.07 -15.43
N ASP A 110 1.60 -1.55 -16.59
CA ASP A 110 3.01 -1.42 -16.96
C ASP A 110 3.80 -0.59 -15.94
N ILE A 111 3.29 0.59 -15.56
CA ILE A 111 3.91 1.47 -14.56
C ILE A 111 3.99 0.77 -13.19
N CYS A 112 3.01 -0.09 -12.87
CA CYS A 112 3.01 -0.94 -11.68
C CYS A 112 4.05 -2.07 -11.70
N GLY A 113 4.81 -2.25 -12.78
CA GLY A 113 5.62 -3.45 -12.99
C GLY A 113 4.77 -4.71 -13.07
N ALA A 114 3.53 -4.56 -13.51
CA ALA A 114 2.54 -5.62 -13.66
C ALA A 114 1.98 -5.70 -15.09
N PRO A 115 2.82 -5.55 -16.14
CA PRO A 115 2.35 -5.43 -17.51
C PRO A 115 1.40 -6.59 -17.86
N PRO A 116 0.32 -6.34 -18.63
CA PRO A 116 -0.42 -7.46 -19.20
C PRO A 116 0.57 -8.27 -20.02
N ARG A 117 0.72 -9.55 -19.68
CA ARG A 117 1.61 -10.39 -20.48
C ARG A 117 1.02 -10.50 -21.89
N PRO A 118 1.87 -10.55 -22.95
CA PRO A 118 1.40 -10.99 -24.27
C PRO A 118 0.58 -12.24 -24.02
N PRO A 119 -0.62 -12.40 -24.62
CA PRO A 119 -1.59 -13.42 -24.24
C PRO A 119 -0.92 -14.78 -24.11
N LEU A 120 -0.42 -15.08 -22.91
CA LEU A 120 0.31 -16.29 -22.65
C LEU A 120 -0.82 -17.28 -22.56
N PHE A 121 -0.84 -18.22 -23.50
CA PHE A 121 -1.95 -19.16 -23.57
C PHE A 121 -3.28 -18.45 -23.94
N GLY A 122 -3.16 -17.30 -24.63
CA GLY A 122 -4.26 -16.51 -25.22
C GLY A 122 -5.28 -15.93 -24.23
N ASN A 123 -4.91 -15.80 -22.96
CA ASN A 123 -5.77 -15.19 -21.95
C ASN A 123 -5.54 -13.67 -21.90
N PRO A 124 -6.57 -12.81 -21.87
CA PRO A 124 -6.40 -11.38 -21.72
C PRO A 124 -6.16 -11.07 -20.24
N PHE A 125 -5.03 -11.52 -19.70
CA PHE A 125 -4.59 -11.04 -18.39
C PHE A 125 -4.52 -9.53 -18.46
N LEU A 126 -5.31 -8.89 -17.61
CA LEU A 126 -5.32 -7.43 -17.54
C LEU A 126 -4.05 -6.93 -16.87
N ALA A 127 -3.47 -7.74 -15.97
CA ALA A 127 -2.19 -7.50 -15.33
C ALA A 127 -1.56 -8.80 -14.81
N THR A 128 -0.23 -8.80 -14.68
CA THR A 128 0.51 -9.92 -14.06
C THR A 128 1.69 -9.39 -13.27
N ARG A 129 1.75 -9.66 -11.97
CA ARG A 129 2.82 -9.20 -11.07
C ARG A 129 3.36 -10.37 -10.26
N ARG A 130 4.65 -10.65 -10.40
CA ARG A 130 5.33 -11.78 -9.74
C ARG A 130 4.58 -13.10 -10.03
N ASP A 131 3.95 -13.64 -9.00
CA ASP A 131 3.18 -14.88 -8.98
C ASP A 131 1.68 -14.67 -9.17
N GLU A 132 1.18 -13.43 -9.25
CA GLU A 132 -0.24 -13.14 -9.35
C GLU A 132 -0.64 -12.67 -10.76
N SER A 133 -1.77 -13.16 -11.25
CA SER A 133 -2.36 -12.75 -12.53
C SER A 133 -3.84 -12.41 -12.35
N TRP A 134 -4.29 -11.33 -12.97
CA TRP A 134 -5.66 -10.83 -12.85
C TRP A 134 -6.38 -10.83 -14.21
N TRP A 135 -7.66 -11.19 -14.20
CA TRP A 135 -8.54 -11.11 -15.37
C TRP A 135 -10.00 -10.89 -14.95
N VAL A 136 -10.83 -10.51 -15.91
CA VAL A 136 -12.27 -10.30 -15.70
C VAL A 136 -13.05 -11.35 -16.46
N ALA A 137 -14.00 -11.98 -15.78
CA ALA A 137 -14.85 -13.02 -16.34
C ALA A 137 -16.32 -12.69 -16.05
N GLU A 138 -17.20 -13.01 -16.99
CA GLU A 138 -18.65 -13.01 -16.77
C GLU A 138 -19.12 -14.45 -16.52
N VAL A 139 -19.78 -14.67 -15.38
CA VAL A 139 -20.16 -15.97 -14.87
C VAL A 139 -21.63 -16.02 -14.51
N GLY A 140 -22.42 -16.78 -15.29
CA GLY A 140 -23.87 -16.85 -15.10
C GLY A 140 -24.55 -15.47 -15.15
N GLY A 141 -24.02 -14.54 -15.95
CA GLY A 141 -24.49 -13.16 -16.06
C GLY A 141 -23.96 -12.20 -14.99
N ALA A 142 -23.17 -12.67 -14.01
CA ALA A 142 -22.47 -11.82 -13.05
C ALA A 142 -21.04 -11.51 -13.52
N VAL A 143 -20.54 -10.31 -13.29
CA VAL A 143 -19.13 -9.99 -13.59
C VAL A 143 -18.28 -10.31 -12.36
N GLU A 144 -17.11 -10.90 -12.56
CA GLU A 144 -16.15 -11.21 -11.51
C GLU A 144 -14.76 -10.69 -11.87
N LEU A 145 -14.09 -10.00 -10.94
CA LEU A 145 -12.64 -9.84 -10.98
C LEU A 145 -12.01 -11.09 -10.37
N ARG A 146 -11.16 -11.75 -11.13
CA ARG A 146 -10.44 -12.95 -10.70
C ARG A 146 -8.96 -12.65 -10.57
N ALA A 147 -8.37 -13.11 -9.47
CA ALA A 147 -6.94 -13.14 -9.28
C ALA A 147 -6.50 -14.58 -9.04
N ARG A 148 -5.35 -14.94 -9.57
CA ARG A 148 -4.75 -16.24 -9.33
C ARG A 148 -3.32 -16.06 -8.88
N ASN A 149 -3.00 -16.65 -7.74
CA ASN A 149 -1.63 -16.83 -7.29
C ASN A 149 -1.08 -18.14 -7.89
N SER A 150 0.13 -18.07 -8.44
CA SER A 150 0.85 -19.21 -9.04
C SER A 150 1.78 -19.91 -8.05
N ARG A 151 1.80 -19.50 -6.79
CA ARG A 151 2.40 -20.27 -5.69
C ARG A 151 1.47 -21.41 -5.28
N PRO A 152 1.98 -22.65 -5.26
CA PRO A 152 1.18 -23.84 -4.98
C PRO A 152 0.60 -23.84 -3.56
N GLU A 153 1.30 -23.24 -2.60
CA GLU A 153 0.90 -23.20 -1.18
C GLU A 153 -0.35 -22.34 -0.92
N VAL A 154 -0.68 -21.43 -1.84
CA VAL A 154 -1.79 -20.45 -1.72
C VAL A 154 -2.56 -20.37 -3.04
N ALA A 155 -2.71 -21.49 -3.74
CA ALA A 155 -3.43 -21.57 -5.00
C ALA A 155 -4.95 -21.42 -4.82
N THR A 156 -5.37 -20.30 -4.24
CA THR A 156 -6.76 -19.87 -4.18
C THR A 156 -6.97 -18.86 -5.30
N ALA A 157 -7.89 -19.17 -6.20
CA ALA A 157 -8.43 -18.18 -7.11
C ALA A 157 -9.30 -17.23 -6.27
N VAL A 158 -8.84 -15.99 -6.06
CA VAL A 158 -9.66 -14.96 -5.43
C VAL A 158 -10.70 -14.54 -6.46
N ARG A 159 -11.98 -14.66 -6.08
CA ARG A 159 -13.12 -14.27 -6.92
C ARG A 159 -13.85 -13.14 -6.23
N VAL A 160 -13.93 -12.00 -6.88
CA VAL A 160 -14.65 -10.83 -6.37
C VAL A 160 -15.81 -10.54 -7.32
N PRO A 161 -17.06 -10.85 -6.95
CA PRO A 161 -18.21 -10.45 -7.74
C PRO A 161 -18.31 -8.93 -7.78
N VAL A 162 -18.61 -8.38 -8.95
CA VAL A 162 -18.76 -6.95 -9.17
C VAL A 162 -19.98 -6.66 -10.06
N PRO A 163 -20.61 -5.47 -9.93
CA PRO A 163 -21.80 -5.13 -10.72
C PRO A 163 -21.52 -4.96 -12.21
N SER A 164 -20.30 -4.59 -12.59
CA SER A 164 -19.95 -4.28 -13.98
C SER A 164 -18.48 -4.52 -14.30
N VAL A 165 -18.17 -4.59 -15.59
CA VAL A 165 -16.79 -4.62 -16.10
C VAL A 165 -15.99 -3.40 -15.65
N ALA A 166 -16.61 -2.22 -15.67
CA ALA A 166 -15.96 -0.99 -15.24
C ALA A 166 -15.56 -1.07 -13.74
N ASP A 167 -16.41 -1.67 -12.92
CA ASP A 167 -16.13 -1.90 -11.51
C ASP A 167 -15.00 -2.91 -11.29
N ALA A 168 -14.93 -3.96 -12.12
CA ALA A 168 -13.79 -4.88 -12.12
C ALA A 168 -12.47 -4.16 -12.42
N HIS A 169 -12.46 -3.26 -13.41
CA HIS A 169 -11.29 -2.46 -13.75
C HIS A 169 -10.89 -1.49 -12.63
N ARG A 170 -11.86 -0.86 -11.95
CA ARG A 170 -11.59 0.01 -10.80
C ARG A 170 -10.93 -0.76 -9.67
N LEU A 171 -11.49 -1.91 -9.29
CA LEU A 171 -10.88 -2.76 -8.27
C LEU A 171 -9.48 -3.22 -8.67
N LEU A 172 -9.27 -3.57 -9.94
CA LEU A 172 -7.94 -3.93 -10.42
C LEU A 172 -6.93 -2.77 -10.31
N LEU A 173 -7.32 -1.53 -10.65
CA LEU A 173 -6.43 -0.37 -10.45
C LEU A 173 -6.01 -0.25 -8.99
N LEU A 174 -6.94 -0.45 -8.06
CA LEU A 174 -6.68 -0.37 -6.62
C LEU A 174 -5.73 -1.49 -6.16
N GLU A 175 -5.89 -2.69 -6.70
CA GLU A 175 -4.99 -3.84 -6.45
C GLU A 175 -3.57 -3.63 -6.95
N LEU A 176 -3.48 -3.06 -8.14
CA LEU A 176 -2.18 -2.77 -8.74
C LEU A 176 -1.50 -1.64 -7.96
N ALA A 177 -2.26 -0.62 -7.55
CA ALA A 177 -1.76 0.51 -6.76
C ALA A 177 -1.33 0.11 -5.34
N SER A 178 -2.05 -0.82 -4.69
CA SER A 178 -1.80 -1.21 -3.29
C SER A 178 -0.49 -1.98 -3.09
N GLY A 179 0.04 -2.63 -4.12
CA GLY A 179 1.26 -3.42 -3.97
C GLY A 179 2.55 -2.61 -3.84
N ASP A 180 3.65 -3.34 -3.62
CA ASP A 180 5.00 -2.83 -3.32
C ASP A 180 5.64 -2.03 -4.47
N ARG A 181 5.07 -0.89 -4.86
CA ARG A 181 5.83 0.15 -5.56
C ARG A 181 6.81 0.77 -4.57
N HIS A 182 8.03 1.01 -5.01
CA HIS A 182 8.98 1.83 -4.25
C HIS A 182 8.43 3.26 -4.26
N ARG A 183 7.79 3.69 -3.17
CA ARG A 183 7.23 5.04 -3.02
C ARG A 183 8.19 5.92 -2.21
N TRP A 184 8.11 7.23 -2.45
CA TRP A 184 8.84 8.22 -1.64
C TRP A 184 8.24 8.31 -0.25
N PHE A 185 9.08 8.67 0.73
CA PHE A 185 8.62 8.91 2.09
C PHE A 185 7.54 10.01 2.12
N GLY A 186 6.42 9.74 2.80
CA GLY A 186 5.28 10.67 2.88
C GLY A 186 4.35 10.69 1.67
N ALA A 187 4.66 9.98 0.58
CA ALA A 187 3.70 9.78 -0.50
C ALA A 187 2.52 8.97 0.04
N PRO A 188 1.27 9.45 -0.07
CA PRO A 188 0.13 8.69 0.40
C PRO A 188 0.13 7.33 -0.31
N ARG A 189 -0.04 6.24 0.44
CA ARG A 189 -0.37 4.97 -0.18
C ARG A 189 -1.76 5.13 -0.77
N LEU A 190 -1.79 5.43 -2.06
CA LEU A 190 -3.03 5.43 -2.81
C LEU A 190 -3.42 3.99 -3.01
N GLY A 191 -4.37 3.60 -2.18
CA GLY A 191 -4.89 2.27 -1.98
C GLY A 191 -5.97 2.39 -0.90
N LEU A 192 -6.98 1.54 -0.96
CA LEU A 192 -8.02 1.56 0.05
C LEU A 192 -7.44 1.05 1.38
N PRO A 193 -7.96 1.52 2.53
CA PRO A 193 -7.50 1.09 3.84
C PRO A 193 -7.43 -0.44 3.93
N GLU A 194 -6.36 -0.97 4.54
CA GLU A 194 -6.13 -2.42 4.69
C GLU A 194 -7.23 -3.14 5.52
N GLY A 195 -8.17 -2.39 6.11
CA GLY A 195 -9.34 -2.91 6.82
C GLY A 195 -10.66 -2.93 6.03
N LEU A 196 -10.73 -2.37 4.81
CA LEU A 196 -11.98 -2.39 4.03
C LEU A 196 -12.15 -3.71 3.29
N SER A 197 -13.35 -4.29 3.37
CA SER A 197 -13.75 -5.41 2.52
C SER A 197 -13.75 -4.98 1.05
N ARG A 198 -13.60 -5.93 0.12
CA ARG A 198 -13.67 -5.68 -1.34
C ARG A 198 -14.93 -4.95 -1.77
N GLU A 199 -16.04 -5.23 -1.10
CA GLU A 199 -17.33 -4.58 -1.34
C GLU A 199 -17.31 -3.12 -0.89
N GLN A 200 -16.77 -2.83 0.29
CA GLN A 200 -16.60 -1.45 0.78
C GLN A 200 -15.62 -0.65 -0.09
N GLN A 201 -14.53 -1.31 -0.50
CA GLN A 201 -13.57 -0.78 -1.45
C GLN A 201 -14.24 -0.37 -2.76
N LEU A 202 -15.03 -1.28 -3.34
CA LEU A 202 -15.75 -1.02 -4.56
C LEU A 202 -16.80 0.09 -4.39
N ALA A 203 -17.56 0.08 -3.30
CA ALA A 203 -18.59 1.08 -3.02
C ALA A 203 -18.03 2.50 -2.99
N ARG A 204 -16.79 2.70 -2.52
CA ARG A 204 -16.13 4.01 -2.50
C ARG A 204 -15.74 4.51 -3.89
N VAL A 205 -15.36 3.61 -4.79
CA VAL A 205 -14.94 3.99 -6.16
C VAL A 205 -16.03 3.86 -7.20
N SER A 206 -17.13 3.21 -6.85
CA SER A 206 -18.26 3.04 -7.76
C SER A 206 -18.79 4.42 -8.14
N GLY A 207 -18.89 4.67 -9.45
CA GLY A 207 -19.26 5.98 -9.99
C GLY A 207 -18.08 6.93 -10.29
N VAL A 208 -16.86 6.66 -9.82
CA VAL A 208 -15.66 7.42 -10.24
C VAL A 208 -15.29 7.00 -11.67
N PRO A 209 -15.11 7.93 -12.63
CA PRO A 209 -14.62 7.58 -13.96
C PRO A 209 -13.25 6.89 -13.89
N LEU A 210 -13.04 5.84 -14.70
CA LEU A 210 -11.84 5.00 -14.64
C LEU A 210 -10.56 5.81 -14.93
N ASP A 211 -10.67 6.79 -15.83
CA ASP A 211 -9.60 7.69 -16.22
C ASP A 211 -9.21 8.69 -15.14
N VAL A 212 -10.21 9.26 -14.47
CA VAL A 212 -9.99 10.11 -13.30
C VAL A 212 -9.32 9.30 -12.18
N LEU A 213 -9.81 8.09 -11.90
CA LEU A 213 -9.22 7.20 -10.89
C LEU A 213 -7.77 6.85 -11.21
N ALA A 214 -7.48 6.41 -12.43
CA ALA A 214 -6.11 6.06 -12.84
C ALA A 214 -5.17 7.28 -12.81
N THR A 215 -5.64 8.44 -13.26
CA THR A 215 -4.86 9.69 -13.21
C THR A 215 -4.55 10.11 -11.78
N ALA A 216 -5.54 10.02 -10.87
CA ALA A 216 -5.34 10.30 -9.46
C ALA A 216 -4.31 9.34 -8.83
N LEU A 217 -4.42 8.03 -9.11
CA LEU A 217 -3.47 7.01 -8.65
C LEU A 217 -2.04 7.20 -9.20
N LEU A 218 -1.89 7.74 -10.43
CA LEU A 218 -0.59 7.97 -11.07
C LEU A 218 0.07 9.29 -10.68
N SER A 219 -0.73 10.36 -10.56
CA SER A 219 -0.22 11.71 -10.30
C SER A 219 0.18 11.90 -8.84
N GLU A 220 -0.33 11.05 -7.94
CA GLU A 220 -0.18 11.20 -6.50
C GLU A 220 -0.65 12.57 -5.96
N ARG A 221 -1.42 13.32 -6.75
CA ARG A 221 -1.97 14.63 -6.39
C ARG A 221 -3.40 14.47 -5.90
N GLY A 222 -3.68 15.06 -4.75
CA GLY A 222 -4.95 15.01 -4.03
C GLY A 222 -6.08 15.72 -4.78
N ASP A 223 -6.51 15.15 -5.90
CA ASP A 223 -7.59 15.70 -6.72
C ASP A 223 -8.95 15.16 -6.22
N GLY A 224 -9.25 15.26 -4.92
CA GLY A 224 -10.53 14.88 -4.27
C GLY A 224 -10.92 13.39 -4.32
N VAL A 225 -10.62 12.67 -5.40
CA VAL A 225 -10.81 11.23 -5.57
C VAL A 225 -9.90 10.44 -4.63
N LEU A 226 -8.71 10.96 -4.34
CA LEU A 226 -7.83 10.34 -3.35
C LEU A 226 -8.37 10.49 -1.93
N ASP A 227 -9.14 11.52 -1.61
CA ASP A 227 -9.81 11.65 -0.30
C ASP A 227 -10.92 10.60 -0.12
N VAL A 228 -11.54 10.16 -1.23
CA VAL A 228 -12.51 9.05 -1.23
C VAL A 228 -11.82 7.71 -1.00
N LEU A 229 -10.61 7.54 -1.54
CA LEU A 229 -9.83 6.30 -1.48
C LEU A 229 -9.03 6.14 -0.20
N ALA A 230 -8.43 7.22 0.27
CA ALA A 230 -7.54 7.24 1.41
C ALA A 230 -8.30 7.84 2.60
N GLU A 231 -8.54 7.02 3.62
CA GLU A 231 -8.36 7.56 4.96
C GLU A 231 -6.85 7.72 5.10
N GLY A 232 -6.34 8.89 4.69
CA GLY A 232 -4.90 9.14 4.62
C GLY A 232 -4.24 8.67 5.91
N ILE A 233 -3.04 8.07 5.80
CA ILE A 233 -2.23 7.71 6.97
C ILE A 233 -2.30 8.86 7.95
N ALA A 234 -2.51 8.55 9.23
CA ALA A 234 -2.55 9.53 10.30
C ALA A 234 -1.15 10.17 10.47
N LEU A 235 -0.74 11.00 9.51
CA LEU A 235 0.58 11.61 9.43
C LEU A 235 0.82 12.53 10.64
N HIS A 236 -0.25 13.02 11.29
CA HIS A 236 -0.15 13.72 12.55
C HIS A 236 0.42 12.87 13.69
N LEU A 237 0.40 11.53 13.56
CA LEU A 237 1.05 10.60 14.49
C LEU A 237 2.56 10.46 14.25
N LEU A 238 3.05 10.91 13.10
CA LEU A 238 4.44 10.75 12.68
C LEU A 238 5.15 12.10 12.59
N THR A 239 6.38 12.16 13.09
CA THR A 239 7.30 13.25 12.76
C THR A 239 8.36 12.74 11.76
N PRO A 240 8.92 13.60 10.89
CA PRO A 240 10.00 13.21 9.99
C PRO A 240 11.19 12.57 10.73
N ASP A 241 11.46 13.03 11.95
CA ASP A 241 12.51 12.47 12.80
C ASP A 241 12.19 11.09 13.34
N LEU A 242 10.96 10.90 13.82
CA LEU A 242 10.53 9.60 14.30
C LEU A 242 10.69 8.55 13.19
N VAL A 243 10.28 8.90 11.98
CA VAL A 243 10.49 8.06 10.81
C VAL A 243 11.97 7.81 10.59
N ARG A 244 12.78 8.85 10.40
CA ARG A 244 14.21 8.71 10.13
C ARG A 244 14.90 7.82 11.15
N VAL A 245 14.65 8.03 12.45
CA VAL A 245 15.25 7.22 13.51
C VAL A 245 14.79 5.76 13.42
N VAL A 246 13.51 5.52 13.15
CA VAL A 246 13.01 4.15 12.96
C VAL A 246 13.64 3.51 11.73
N GLU A 247 13.82 4.23 10.62
CA GLU A 247 14.48 3.71 9.41
C GLU A 247 15.95 3.38 9.67
N GLU A 248 16.68 4.26 10.34
CA GLU A 248 18.08 4.05 10.73
C GLU A 248 18.24 2.87 11.67
N CYS A 249 17.34 2.72 12.65
CA CYS A 249 17.37 1.63 13.62
C CYS A 249 16.94 0.28 13.02
N THR A 250 15.97 0.27 12.11
CA THR A 250 15.37 -0.96 11.59
C THR A 250 15.87 -1.37 10.20
N GLY A 251 16.60 -0.48 9.52
CA GLY A 251 17.00 -0.66 8.12
C GLY A 251 15.82 -0.77 7.15
N SER A 252 14.60 -0.43 7.60
CA SER A 252 13.36 -0.56 6.85
C SER A 252 12.71 0.82 6.72
N PRO A 253 12.35 1.25 5.51
CA PRO A 253 11.69 2.55 5.32
C PRO A 253 10.34 2.58 6.05
N ALA A 254 10.07 3.68 6.74
CA ALA A 254 8.96 3.88 7.66
C ALA A 254 7.75 4.51 6.95
N GLY A 255 6.55 4.32 7.52
CA GLY A 255 5.32 4.95 7.04
C GLY A 255 4.65 4.21 5.88
N ARG A 256 4.81 2.88 5.82
CA ARG A 256 4.35 2.09 4.67
C ARG A 256 2.87 1.72 4.71
N TYR A 257 2.24 1.67 5.89
CA TYR A 257 0.88 1.13 6.07
C TYR A 257 0.13 1.94 7.14
N GLY A 258 -1.20 2.04 7.05
CA GLY A 258 -2.01 2.82 8.00
C GLY A 258 -3.38 3.20 7.45
N ASP A 259 -4.18 3.84 8.28
CA ASP A 259 -5.49 4.43 7.94
C ASP A 259 -5.59 5.86 8.51
N GLY A 260 -6.78 6.46 8.45
CA GLY A 260 -7.09 7.80 8.95
C GLY A 260 -6.78 8.03 10.43
N ARG A 261 -6.50 6.95 11.16
CA ARG A 261 -6.21 6.95 12.59
C ARG A 261 -4.96 6.19 12.94
N SER A 262 -4.19 5.66 11.98
CA SER A 262 -3.02 4.86 12.29
C SER A 262 -1.89 5.02 11.28
N ALA A 263 -0.68 4.76 11.75
CA ALA A 263 0.54 4.79 10.96
C ALA A 263 1.49 3.66 11.39
N GLN A 264 1.91 2.84 10.45
CA GLN A 264 2.81 1.71 10.65
C GLN A 264 4.24 2.04 10.21
N LEU A 265 5.20 1.62 11.03
CA LEU A 265 6.62 1.88 10.92
C LEU A 265 7.38 0.56 11.09
N GLY A 266 8.48 0.38 10.35
CA GLY A 266 9.32 -0.82 10.42
C GLY A 266 8.71 -2.08 9.81
N GLY A 267 9.55 -3.09 9.57
CA GLY A 267 9.18 -4.43 9.11
C GLY A 267 8.61 -4.50 7.69
N ASN A 268 9.43 -4.87 6.70
CA ASN A 268 8.92 -5.22 5.36
C ASN A 268 8.60 -6.72 5.29
N GLY A 269 7.54 -7.17 5.99
CA GLY A 269 7.01 -8.54 5.99
C GLY A 269 7.94 -9.64 6.56
N SER A 270 9.17 -9.75 6.04
CA SER A 270 10.16 -10.80 6.29
C SER A 270 11.48 -10.32 6.90
N ARG A 271 11.57 -9.06 7.34
CA ARG A 271 12.83 -8.44 7.81
C ARG A 271 12.77 -7.84 9.22
N GLY A 272 11.85 -8.28 10.07
CA GLY A 272 11.79 -7.89 11.48
C GLY A 272 10.41 -7.36 11.93
N PRO A 273 10.29 -6.97 13.21
CA PRO A 273 9.04 -6.49 13.78
C PRO A 273 8.56 -5.20 13.11
N SER A 274 7.24 -5.02 13.09
CA SER A 274 6.60 -3.75 12.72
C SER A 274 5.89 -3.13 13.92
N TRP A 275 5.70 -1.81 13.87
CA TRP A 275 5.06 -1.03 14.90
C TRP A 275 3.94 -0.20 14.30
N THR A 276 2.78 -0.15 14.94
CA THR A 276 1.64 0.67 14.50
C THR A 276 1.30 1.68 15.59
N LEU A 277 1.40 2.96 15.29
CA LEU A 277 0.80 4.03 16.09
C LEU A 277 -0.66 4.19 15.68
N ARG A 278 -1.57 4.30 16.63
CA ARG A 278 -3.00 4.46 16.36
C ARG A 278 -3.65 5.44 17.34
N GLU A 279 -4.61 6.22 16.86
CA GLU A 279 -5.50 7.05 17.67
C GLU A 279 -6.86 6.34 17.85
N GLU A 280 -7.24 6.05 19.09
CA GLU A 280 -8.52 5.43 19.43
C GLU A 280 -9.11 6.05 20.69
N GLY A 281 -10.36 6.53 20.59
CA GLY A 281 -11.12 7.01 21.74
C GLY A 281 -10.50 8.19 22.49
N GLY A 282 -9.76 9.07 21.81
CA GLY A 282 -9.04 10.19 22.43
C GLY A 282 -7.73 9.79 23.12
N SER A 283 -7.24 8.57 22.85
CA SER A 283 -5.94 8.09 23.30
C SER A 283 -5.10 7.58 22.12
N PHE A 284 -3.81 7.52 22.31
CA PHE A 284 -2.83 7.00 21.36
C PHE A 284 -2.32 5.65 21.84
N GLU A 285 -2.13 4.72 20.91
CA GLU A 285 -1.64 3.37 21.15
C GLU A 285 -0.45 3.06 20.27
N LEU A 286 0.52 2.33 20.83
CA LEU A 286 1.60 1.69 20.11
C LEU A 286 1.37 0.19 20.12
N LEU A 287 1.18 -0.39 18.95
CA LEU A 287 1.13 -1.82 18.73
C LEU A 287 2.48 -2.28 18.16
N ARG A 288 2.88 -3.51 18.49
CA ARG A 288 4.03 -4.20 17.88
C ARG A 288 3.58 -5.54 17.34
N THR A 289 3.92 -5.83 16.09
CA THR A 289 3.65 -7.10 15.43
C THR A 289 4.97 -7.85 15.25
N GLU A 290 5.02 -9.09 15.72
CA GLU A 290 6.20 -9.94 15.56
C GLU A 290 6.14 -10.76 14.28
N GLU A 291 7.31 -11.00 13.68
CA GLU A 291 7.51 -11.65 12.37
C GLU A 291 6.81 -13.02 12.24
N ARG A 292 6.70 -13.79 13.33
CA ARG A 292 6.22 -15.18 13.29
C ARG A 292 4.78 -15.38 13.75
N SER A 293 4.22 -14.43 14.48
CA SER A 293 2.89 -14.61 15.08
C SER A 293 1.78 -13.94 14.28
N ASN A 294 2.10 -12.93 13.46
CA ASN A 294 1.11 -12.00 12.87
C ASN A 294 0.15 -11.39 13.91
N THR A 295 0.45 -11.53 15.20
CA THR A 295 -0.38 -11.05 16.30
C THR A 295 0.20 -9.74 16.78
N ALA A 296 -0.56 -8.65 16.61
CA ALA A 296 -0.23 -7.36 17.19
C ALA A 296 -0.45 -7.40 18.71
N ARG A 297 0.54 -6.91 19.47
CA ARG A 297 0.43 -6.68 20.92
C ARG A 297 0.53 -5.19 21.24
N THR A 298 -0.28 -4.72 22.18
CA THR A 298 -0.16 -3.35 22.69
C THR A 298 1.08 -3.22 23.55
N VAL A 299 1.95 -2.28 23.19
CA VAL A 299 3.20 -1.96 23.88
C VAL A 299 3.06 -0.70 24.73
N ALA A 300 2.25 0.26 24.26
CA ALA A 300 1.98 1.50 24.98
C ALA A 300 0.54 1.96 24.70
N ARG A 301 -0.07 2.64 25.68
CA ARG A 301 -1.29 3.43 25.50
C ARG A 301 -1.17 4.68 26.36
N SER A 302 -1.45 5.85 25.80
CA SER A 302 -1.40 7.13 26.52
C SER A 302 -2.38 8.14 25.92
N ALA A 303 -2.82 9.11 26.72
CA ALA A 303 -3.55 10.28 26.21
C ALA A 303 -2.63 11.23 25.42
N TRP A 304 -1.31 11.08 25.51
CA TRP A 304 -0.32 11.97 24.92
C TRP A 304 0.49 11.26 23.83
N LEU A 305 0.41 11.78 22.61
CA LEU A 305 1.14 11.22 21.45
C LEU A 305 2.65 11.13 21.71
N ALA A 306 3.23 12.15 22.34
CA ALA A 306 4.66 12.22 22.63
C ALA A 306 5.16 11.03 23.47
N GLU A 307 4.36 10.55 24.43
CA GLU A 307 4.73 9.40 25.27
C GLU A 307 4.75 8.09 24.45
N VAL A 308 3.79 7.93 23.56
CA VAL A 308 3.70 6.77 22.66
C VAL A 308 4.85 6.76 21.65
N GLN A 309 5.20 7.93 21.10
CA GLN A 309 6.36 8.11 20.22
C GLN A 309 7.68 7.85 20.95
N ALA A 310 7.85 8.33 22.18
CA ALA A 310 9.04 8.05 23.00
C ALA A 310 9.18 6.56 23.31
N ARG A 311 8.04 5.88 23.55
CA ARG A 311 8.05 4.42 23.74
C ARG A 311 8.44 3.68 22.47
N LEU A 312 7.98 4.11 21.30
CA LEU A 312 8.42 3.55 20.02
C LEU A 312 9.94 3.67 19.85
N LEU A 313 10.52 4.85 20.12
CA LEU A 313 11.97 5.06 20.05
C LEU A 313 12.73 4.09 20.97
N THR A 314 12.19 3.82 22.16
CA THR A 314 12.75 2.83 23.07
C THR A 314 12.69 1.41 22.48
N GLU A 315 11.56 1.02 21.87
CA GLU A 315 11.37 -0.31 21.30
C GLU A 315 12.25 -0.57 20.07
N VAL A 316 12.53 0.44 19.25
CA VAL A 316 13.46 0.32 18.11
C VAL A 316 14.94 0.37 18.53
N GLY A 317 15.22 0.45 19.84
CA GLY A 317 16.57 0.37 20.38
C GLY A 317 17.34 1.70 20.35
N PHE A 318 16.65 2.84 20.32
CA PHE A 318 17.28 4.16 20.39
C PHE A 318 17.72 4.53 21.82
N ALA A 319 17.09 3.95 22.86
CA ALA A 319 17.43 4.23 24.25
C ALA A 319 18.83 3.71 24.62
N GLY A 320 19.80 4.61 24.77
CA GLY A 320 21.13 4.29 25.30
C GLY A 320 22.31 4.41 24.32
N ARG A 321 22.10 4.83 23.07
CA ARG A 321 23.21 5.32 22.25
C ARG A 321 23.44 6.80 22.59
N PRO A 322 24.65 7.24 23.00
CA PRO A 322 24.94 8.66 23.02
C PRO A 322 24.65 9.17 21.62
N ALA A 323 23.86 10.25 21.51
CA ALA A 323 23.62 10.92 20.25
C ALA A 323 24.98 11.06 19.56
N ARG A 324 25.19 10.33 18.45
CA ARG A 324 26.30 10.68 17.57
C ARG A 324 26.01 12.13 17.22
N THR A 325 26.92 13.02 17.61
CA THR A 325 27.04 14.37 17.09
C THR A 325 27.42 14.30 15.60
N GLY A 326 26.60 13.61 14.82
CA GLY A 326 26.58 13.59 13.37
C GLY A 326 25.33 14.36 12.98
N SER A 327 25.54 15.58 12.49
CA SER A 327 24.56 16.52 11.90
C SER A 327 23.08 16.26 12.23
N ALA A 328 22.52 17.09 13.12
CA ALA A 328 21.07 17.33 13.14
C ALA A 328 20.57 17.46 11.70
N GLY A 329 19.61 16.63 11.32
CA GLY A 329 18.99 16.71 10.00
C GLY A 329 18.38 18.11 9.87
N ARG A 330 18.83 18.88 8.89
CA ARG A 330 18.24 20.18 8.56
C ARG A 330 16.80 19.93 8.08
N TYR A 331 15.78 20.29 8.87
CA TYR A 331 14.39 20.35 8.38
C TYR A 331 14.25 21.46 7.36
N LEU A 332 14.95 22.56 7.62
CA LEU A 332 15.07 23.71 6.74
C LEU A 332 16.52 23.80 6.28
N SER A 333 16.73 24.02 4.98
CA SER A 333 18.04 23.92 4.34
C SER A 333 19.02 25.02 4.75
N SER A 334 18.53 26.19 5.21
CA SER A 334 19.32 27.30 5.79
C SER A 334 18.40 28.25 6.58
N PRO A 335 17.83 27.84 7.73
CA PRO A 335 16.73 28.60 8.32
C PRO A 335 17.14 29.87 9.05
N GLY A 336 18.42 30.01 9.39
CA GLY A 336 18.90 31.01 10.35
C GLY A 336 18.62 30.63 11.81
N GLY A 337 19.20 31.41 12.71
CA GLY A 337 18.89 31.43 14.13
C GLY A 337 17.56 32.12 14.41
N CYS A 338 16.94 31.78 15.53
CA CYS A 338 15.72 32.35 16.06
C CYS A 338 15.88 32.52 17.56
N VAL A 339 14.92 33.19 18.21
CA VAL A 339 14.87 33.25 19.67
C VAL A 339 13.81 32.26 20.15
N ALA A 340 14.17 31.47 21.15
CA ALA A 340 13.25 30.63 21.89
C ALA A 340 13.43 30.87 23.39
N THR A 341 12.34 30.74 24.15
CA THR A 341 12.40 30.80 25.60
C THR A 341 13.00 29.53 26.20
N PRO A 342 13.54 29.58 27.43
CA PRO A 342 14.10 28.40 28.09
C PRO A 342 13.06 27.31 28.31
N SER A 343 11.79 27.67 28.47
CA SER A 343 10.67 26.74 28.59
C SER A 343 10.46 25.94 27.29
N VAL A 344 10.53 26.60 26.12
CA VAL A 344 10.51 25.92 24.81
C VAL A 344 11.71 24.99 24.68
N LEU A 345 12.91 25.43 25.06
CA LEU A 345 14.12 24.62 25.00
C LEU A 345 14.12 23.44 25.99
N ALA A 346 13.38 23.56 27.09
CA ALA A 346 13.12 22.48 28.04
C ALA A 346 12.06 21.48 27.54
N GLY A 347 11.51 21.68 26.33
CA GLY A 347 10.56 20.77 25.69
C GLY A 347 9.08 21.10 25.95
N VAL A 348 8.76 22.26 26.52
CA VAL A 348 7.38 22.73 26.59
C VAL A 348 6.95 23.16 25.18
N PRO A 349 5.81 22.67 24.65
CA PRO A 349 5.39 23.01 23.29
C PRO A 349 5.23 24.51 23.07
N VAL A 350 5.60 24.96 21.87
CA VAL A 350 5.36 26.35 21.43
C VAL A 350 3.86 26.60 21.39
N LEU A 351 3.44 27.68 22.03
CA LEU A 351 2.07 28.18 22.02
C LEU A 351 1.96 29.46 21.19
N TRP A 352 2.96 30.33 21.24
CA TRP A 352 2.96 31.60 20.51
C TRP A 352 4.21 31.74 19.66
N ALA A 353 4.05 32.27 18.45
CA ALA A 353 5.16 32.54 17.55
C ALA A 353 4.98 33.90 16.88
N GLN A 354 6.05 34.68 16.85
CA GLN A 354 6.07 36.01 16.25
C GLN A 354 7.24 36.12 15.27
N ARG A 355 7.02 36.80 14.15
CA ARG A 355 8.05 37.08 13.16
C ARG A 355 8.38 38.56 13.10
N GLU A 356 9.53 38.91 13.62
CA GLU A 356 10.08 40.27 13.65
C GLU A 356 11.06 40.52 12.50
N PRO A 357 11.37 41.79 12.18
CA PRO A 357 12.52 42.10 11.34
C PRO A 357 13.80 41.51 11.93
N SER A 358 14.59 40.87 11.08
CA SER A 358 15.89 40.32 11.46
C SER A 358 16.81 41.43 12.02
N VAL A 359 17.46 41.15 13.15
CA VAL A 359 18.39 42.09 13.80
C VAL A 359 19.86 41.81 13.48
N ALA A 360 20.16 40.65 12.88
CA ALA A 360 21.51 40.21 12.50
C ALA A 360 21.46 39.26 11.28
N PRO A 361 22.50 39.16 10.44
CA PRO A 361 22.50 38.31 9.24
C PRO A 361 22.10 36.84 9.48
N GLU A 362 22.42 36.33 10.66
CA GLU A 362 22.09 34.98 11.11
C GLU A 362 20.67 34.85 11.69
N ASP A 363 19.99 35.93 12.06
CA ASP A 363 18.65 35.92 12.65
C ASP A 363 17.56 35.85 11.56
N CYS A 364 16.68 34.86 11.67
CA CYS A 364 15.56 34.66 10.74
C CYS A 364 14.28 35.42 11.13
N GLY A 365 14.33 36.12 12.27
CA GLY A 365 13.26 36.98 12.78
C GLY A 365 12.21 36.25 13.62
N TRP A 366 12.27 34.92 13.73
CA TRP A 366 11.30 34.17 14.53
C TRP A 366 11.59 34.23 16.04
N ARG A 367 10.52 34.38 16.81
CA ARG A 367 10.47 34.35 18.28
C ARG A 367 9.43 33.33 18.72
N PHE A 368 9.82 32.38 19.56
CA PHE A 368 8.96 31.27 19.99
C PHE A 368 8.79 31.23 21.50
N PHE A 369 7.53 31.10 21.92
CA PHE A 369 7.12 31.15 23.31
C PHE A 369 6.19 29.99 23.63
N SER A 370 6.25 29.48 24.85
CA SER A 370 5.37 28.44 25.38
C SER A 370 4.28 29.05 26.28
N ALA A 371 3.26 28.25 26.62
CA ALA A 371 2.20 28.65 27.54
C ALA A 371 2.69 29.05 28.95
N ALA A 372 3.89 28.61 29.35
CA ALA A 372 4.48 28.94 30.64
C ALA A 372 5.04 30.37 30.66
N ASP A 373 5.25 30.98 29.50
CA ASP A 373 5.82 32.31 29.34
C ASP A 373 4.71 33.36 29.48
N THR A 374 4.35 33.66 30.73
CA THR A 374 3.15 34.45 31.09
C THR A 374 3.44 35.94 31.36
N GLY A 375 4.60 36.46 30.93
CA GLY A 375 5.00 37.86 31.13
C GLY A 375 5.79 38.44 29.96
N GLU A 376 6.03 39.76 29.97
CA GLU A 376 6.97 40.39 29.05
C GLU A 376 8.36 39.82 29.31
N LEU A 377 8.90 39.08 28.34
CA LEU A 377 10.22 38.48 28.45
C LEU A 377 11.28 39.58 28.45
N GLY A 378 12.13 39.60 29.48
CA GLY A 378 13.30 40.48 29.52
C GLY A 378 14.34 40.04 28.50
N ALA A 379 15.20 40.98 28.08
CA ALA A 379 16.29 40.71 27.14
C ALA A 379 17.27 39.63 27.63
N GLU A 380 17.29 39.35 28.93
CA GLU A 380 18.10 38.31 29.57
C GLU A 380 17.54 36.88 29.50
N ASP A 381 16.26 36.69 29.13
CA ASP A 381 15.61 35.36 29.09
C ASP A 381 15.57 34.74 27.69
N ALA A 382 16.01 35.46 26.66
CA ALA A 382 15.92 35.04 25.26
C ALA A 382 17.17 34.25 24.80
N VAL A 383 17.00 33.01 24.34
CA VAL A 383 18.11 32.19 23.83
C VAL A 383 18.08 32.13 22.31
N VAL A 384 19.18 32.51 21.66
CA VAL A 384 19.34 32.35 20.21
C VAL A 384 19.72 30.91 19.88
N VAL A 385 18.90 30.25 19.06
CA VAL A 385 19.11 28.86 18.63
C VAL A 385 18.82 28.71 17.14
N ASP A 386 19.40 27.70 16.48
CA ASP A 386 18.99 27.33 15.12
C ASP A 386 17.49 26.99 15.10
N VAL A 387 16.74 27.47 14.11
CA VAL A 387 15.28 27.19 14.05
C VAL A 387 14.99 25.68 14.03
N ASN A 388 15.89 24.86 13.48
CA ASN A 388 15.73 23.41 13.48
C ASN A 388 15.71 22.84 14.90
N THR A 389 16.38 23.49 15.86
CA THR A 389 16.31 23.13 17.29
C THR A 389 14.89 23.30 17.81
N VAL A 390 14.22 24.40 17.45
CA VAL A 390 12.83 24.64 17.86
C VAL A 390 11.86 23.72 17.12
N VAL A 391 12.08 23.50 15.82
CA VAL A 391 11.27 22.55 15.02
C VAL A 391 11.38 21.13 15.57
N HIS A 392 12.56 20.72 16.03
CA HIS A 392 12.77 19.42 16.66
C HIS A 392 11.93 19.27 17.94
N LEU A 393 11.85 20.32 18.76
CA LEU A 393 11.11 20.32 20.02
C LEU A 393 9.60 20.55 19.81
N SER A 394 9.21 21.31 18.79
CA SER A 394 7.83 21.65 18.48
C SER A 394 7.58 21.67 16.96
N PRO A 395 7.30 20.49 16.35
CA PRO A 395 7.18 20.36 14.89
C PRO A 395 6.08 21.21 14.26
N ALA A 396 5.06 21.61 15.03
CA ALA A 396 3.99 22.50 14.58
C ALA A 396 4.51 23.84 14.03
N VAL A 397 5.71 24.26 14.44
CA VAL A 397 6.38 25.48 13.95
C VAL A 397 6.67 25.45 12.45
N LEU A 398 6.88 24.26 11.84
CA LEU A 398 7.13 24.15 10.40
C LEU A 398 6.00 24.76 9.57
N ALA A 399 4.77 24.62 10.04
CA ALA A 399 3.61 25.13 9.35
C ALA A 399 3.67 26.66 9.23
N VAL A 400 4.05 27.37 10.30
CA VAL A 400 4.05 28.84 10.33
C VAL A 400 5.34 29.47 9.84
N TYR A 401 6.43 28.71 9.73
CA TYR A 401 7.73 29.23 9.30
C TYR A 401 7.72 30.08 8.01
N PRO A 402 6.93 29.75 6.95
CA PRO A 402 6.87 30.55 5.72
C PRO A 402 6.16 31.90 5.87
N LEU A 403 5.45 32.16 6.97
CA LEU A 403 4.68 33.39 7.16
C LEU A 403 5.58 34.63 7.13
N PRO A 404 5.12 35.77 6.58
CA PRO A 404 5.93 36.97 6.41
C PRO A 404 6.31 37.63 7.75
N VAL A 405 7.30 38.52 7.71
CA VAL A 405 7.60 39.42 8.83
C VAL A 405 6.36 40.24 9.20
N GLY A 406 6.10 40.37 10.50
CA GLY A 406 4.88 40.93 11.07
C GLY A 406 3.80 39.90 11.39
N ALA A 407 4.07 38.60 11.17
CA ALA A 407 3.21 37.52 11.62
C ALA A 407 3.23 37.40 13.15
N ASP A 408 2.04 37.20 13.72
CA ASP A 408 1.82 36.98 15.14
C ASP A 408 0.73 35.92 15.26
N VAL A 409 1.12 34.72 15.70
CA VAL A 409 0.28 33.54 15.63
C VAL A 409 0.29 32.77 16.94
N GLN A 410 -0.83 32.11 17.24
CA GLN A 410 -0.98 31.24 18.40
C GLN A 410 -1.48 29.86 18.00
N LEU A 411 -1.04 28.84 18.72
CA LEU A 411 -1.46 27.46 18.55
C LEU A 411 -2.64 27.19 19.48
N VAL A 412 -3.82 26.91 18.93
CA VAL A 412 -5.04 26.64 19.70
C VAL A 412 -5.43 25.18 19.53
N GLN A 413 -5.83 24.54 20.62
CA GLN A 413 -6.42 23.21 20.60
C GLN A 413 -7.93 23.30 20.41
N LEU A 414 -8.45 22.80 19.28
CA LEU A 414 -9.88 22.73 18.98
C LEU A 414 -10.24 21.30 18.60
N ALA A 415 -11.24 20.73 19.28
CA ALA A 415 -11.71 19.36 19.04
C ALA A 415 -10.58 18.30 19.01
N GLY A 416 -9.57 18.46 19.87
CA GLY A 416 -8.42 17.55 19.96
C GLY A 416 -7.34 17.73 18.89
N ARG A 417 -7.44 18.77 18.05
CA ARG A 417 -6.46 19.09 17.01
C ARG A 417 -5.84 20.46 17.25
N ALA A 418 -4.54 20.57 16.97
CA ALA A 418 -3.81 21.82 17.05
C ALA A 418 -3.99 22.65 15.77
N HIS A 419 -4.38 23.91 15.91
CA HIS A 419 -4.61 24.84 14.81
C HIS A 419 -3.87 26.15 15.07
N TRP A 420 -3.12 26.65 14.10
CA TRP A 420 -2.55 27.99 14.17
C TRP A 420 -3.60 29.04 13.85
N TYR A 421 -3.66 30.10 14.65
CA TYR A 421 -4.49 31.27 14.44
C TYR A 421 -3.62 32.51 14.35
N ASP A 422 -3.93 33.40 13.41
CA ASP A 422 -3.36 34.74 13.35
C ASP A 422 -4.02 35.61 14.43
N ASN A 423 -3.23 36.12 15.37
CA ASN A 423 -3.69 36.90 16.52
C ASN A 423 -4.26 38.26 16.11
N ARG A 424 -3.88 38.79 14.95
CA ARG A 424 -4.33 40.09 14.45
C ARG A 424 -5.68 39.97 13.76
N THR A 425 -5.92 38.86 13.06
CA THR A 425 -7.16 38.64 12.30
C THR A 425 -8.17 37.74 13.01
N GLY A 426 -7.73 36.98 14.02
CA GLY A 426 -8.55 35.98 14.72
C GLY A 426 -8.93 34.78 13.86
N ARG A 427 -8.27 34.57 12.72
CA ARG A 427 -8.59 33.51 11.75
C ARG A 427 -7.55 32.40 11.77
N PRO A 428 -7.93 31.15 11.42
CA PRO A 428 -6.96 30.08 11.25
C PRO A 428 -5.99 30.43 10.13
N VAL A 429 -4.71 30.15 10.36
CA VAL A 429 -3.66 30.28 9.35
C VAL A 429 -3.83 29.14 8.35
N ASP A 430 -4.12 29.46 7.09
CA ASP A 430 -4.18 28.46 6.02
C ASP A 430 -2.76 28.19 5.50
N VAL A 431 -2.19 27.09 5.98
CA VAL A 431 -0.84 26.63 5.65
C VAL A 431 -0.94 25.54 4.59
N ARG A 432 -1.42 25.95 3.42
CA ARG A 432 -1.29 25.23 2.15
C ARG A 432 -0.24 25.94 1.31
N GLY A 433 1.01 25.51 1.47
CA GLY A 433 2.15 25.90 0.64
C GLY A 433 2.73 24.67 -0.02
#